data_AF-A0A534V9T5-F1
#
_entry.id   AF-A0A534V9T5-F1
#
_cell.length_a   1.000
_cell.length_b   1.000
_cell.length_c   1.000
_cell.angle_alpha   90.00
_cell.angle_beta   90.00
_cell.angle_gamma   90.00
#
_symmetry.space_group_name_H-M   'P 1'
#
loop_
_entity.id
_entity.type
_entity.pdbx_description
1 polymer ?
#
loop_
_entity_poly.entity_id
_entity_poly.type
_entity_poly.pdbx_seq_one_letter_code
_entity_poly.pdbx_strand_id
1 'polypeptide(L)'
;MARGQLSLPAPRTWGGRRTGAGRKPTPGRRPGVPHRRRPPHTAAHPLHVTLRTGPAVRCLRSERVFPTVRRAFAAASHGGFRVLQFSVQDDHVHLIVEADDTRALRRGLRGLAIRVARAVNRALGRRGAVWQDRYHARPLTTPRAVRHALVY
;
A
#
# COMPACT_ATOMS: atom_id res chain seq x y z
N MET A 1 -26.62 -59.41 -12.17
CA MET A 1 -25.23 -58.96 -12.42
C MET A 1 -24.89 -57.84 -11.44
N ALA A 2 -23.99 -58.10 -10.49
CA ALA A 2 -23.64 -57.14 -9.44
C ALA A 2 -22.74 -56.03 -10.00
N ARG A 3 -23.13 -54.76 -9.78
CA ARG A 3 -22.31 -53.60 -10.13
C ARG A 3 -21.20 -53.46 -9.09
N GLY A 4 -19.99 -53.92 -9.43
CA GLY A 4 -18.79 -53.67 -8.64
C GLY A 4 -18.37 -52.21 -8.73
N GLN A 5 -18.42 -51.48 -7.62
CA GLN A 5 -17.89 -50.13 -7.55
C GLN A 5 -16.36 -50.19 -7.57
N LEU A 6 -15.75 -49.55 -8.57
CA LEU A 6 -14.30 -49.44 -8.69
C LEU A 6 -13.77 -48.49 -7.59
N SER A 7 -12.83 -48.97 -6.78
CA SER A 7 -12.11 -48.17 -5.80
C SER A 7 -11.07 -47.30 -6.50
N LEU A 8 -11.24 -45.98 -6.39
CA LEU A 8 -10.23 -45.04 -6.88
C LEU A 8 -9.07 -44.93 -5.86
N PRO A 9 -7.82 -44.83 -6.33
CA PRO A 9 -6.68 -44.58 -5.44
C PRO A 9 -6.82 -43.23 -4.73
N ALA A 10 -6.30 -43.15 -3.50
CA ALA A 10 -6.33 -41.93 -2.72
C ALA A 10 -5.71 -40.75 -3.52
N PRO A 11 -6.35 -39.57 -3.55
CA PRO A 11 -5.85 -38.44 -4.33
C PRO A 11 -4.45 -38.04 -3.89
N ARG A 12 -3.55 -37.84 -4.86
CA ARG A 12 -2.17 -37.35 -4.61
C ARG A 12 -2.26 -35.95 -3.98
N THR A 13 -1.87 -35.81 -2.71
CA THR A 13 -1.91 -34.53 -1.98
C THR A 13 -0.74 -33.65 -2.39
N TRP A 14 -0.88 -32.93 -3.50
CA TRP A 14 0.07 -31.86 -3.84
C TRP A 14 -0.05 -30.72 -2.83
N GLY A 15 0.93 -30.61 -1.93
CA GLY A 15 1.20 -29.39 -1.14
C GLY A 15 0.33 -29.20 0.11
N GLY A 16 0.79 -29.73 1.25
CA GLY A 16 0.28 -29.40 2.58
C GLY A 16 1.13 -28.38 3.34
N ARG A 17 0.61 -27.86 4.45
CA ARG A 17 1.35 -27.00 5.38
C ARG A 17 2.58 -27.76 5.92
N ARG A 18 3.77 -27.26 5.60
CA ARG A 18 5.07 -27.74 6.11
C ARG A 18 6.00 -26.54 6.33
N THR A 19 7.06 -26.72 7.10
CA THR A 19 8.12 -25.71 7.24
C THR A 19 8.68 -25.37 5.85
N GLY A 20 8.71 -24.09 5.49
CA GLY A 20 9.12 -23.63 4.15
C GLY A 20 8.05 -23.78 3.05
N ALA A 21 6.81 -24.15 3.39
CA ALA A 21 5.69 -24.12 2.44
C ALA A 21 5.25 -22.69 2.12
N GLY A 22 4.78 -22.49 0.89
CA GLY A 22 4.27 -21.21 0.41
C GLY A 22 5.05 -20.69 -0.80
N ARG A 23 4.67 -19.51 -1.27
CA ARG A 23 5.35 -18.85 -2.40
C ARG A 23 6.77 -18.50 -1.97
N LYS A 24 7.77 -19.11 -2.62
CA LYS A 24 9.18 -18.73 -2.44
C LYS A 24 9.36 -17.24 -2.76
N PRO A 25 10.09 -16.47 -1.94
CA PRO A 25 10.46 -15.11 -2.28
C PRO A 25 11.18 -15.09 -3.64
N THR A 26 10.89 -14.10 -4.48
CA THR A 26 11.66 -13.90 -5.71
C THR A 26 13.07 -13.44 -5.32
N PRO A 27 14.13 -14.20 -5.67
CA PRO A 27 15.50 -13.82 -5.36
C PRO A 27 15.82 -12.40 -5.87
N GLY A 28 16.58 -11.62 -5.08
CA GLY A 28 16.98 -10.25 -5.44
C GLY A 28 15.86 -9.19 -5.35
N ARG A 29 14.62 -9.57 -5.04
CA ARG A 29 13.50 -8.62 -4.87
C ARG A 29 13.16 -8.47 -3.38
N ARG A 30 13.05 -7.22 -2.91
CA ARG A 30 12.53 -6.96 -1.56
C ARG A 30 11.17 -7.64 -1.37
N PRO A 31 10.94 -8.29 -0.21
CA PRO A 31 9.65 -8.89 0.10
C PRO A 31 8.54 -7.86 -0.04
N GLY A 32 7.46 -8.26 -0.70
CA GLY A 32 6.30 -7.40 -0.81
C GLY A 32 5.54 -7.27 0.51
N VAL A 33 4.69 -6.25 0.62
CA VAL A 33 3.77 -6.08 1.75
C VAL A 33 2.81 -7.28 1.79
N PRO A 34 2.77 -8.06 2.88
CA PRO A 34 1.94 -9.25 2.96
C PRO A 34 0.45 -8.95 2.70
N HIS A 35 -0.22 -9.83 1.97
CA HIS A 35 -1.66 -9.74 1.74
C HIS A 35 -2.43 -10.20 2.99
N ARG A 36 -2.62 -9.30 3.96
CA ARG A 36 -3.38 -9.55 5.19
C ARG A 36 -4.63 -8.67 5.25
N ARG A 37 -5.67 -9.15 5.94
CA ARG A 37 -6.84 -8.32 6.26
C ARG A 37 -6.36 -7.13 7.08
N ARG A 38 -6.75 -5.92 6.68
CA ARG A 38 -6.42 -4.70 7.41
C ARG A 38 -7.33 -4.59 8.64
N PRO A 39 -6.82 -4.12 9.79
CA PRO A 39 -7.66 -3.77 10.93
C PRO A 39 -8.75 -2.77 10.51
N PRO A 40 -9.92 -2.78 11.18
CA PRO A 40 -10.93 -1.75 10.97
C PRO A 40 -10.36 -0.37 11.28
N HIS A 41 -10.82 0.64 10.55
CA HIS A 41 -10.45 2.03 10.78
C HIS A 41 -11.35 2.65 11.86
N THR A 42 -10.77 3.44 12.75
CA THR A 42 -11.48 4.23 13.76
C THR A 42 -11.21 5.71 13.48
N ALA A 43 -12.25 6.53 13.36
CA ALA A 43 -12.10 7.95 13.02
C ALA A 43 -11.17 8.72 13.96
N ALA A 44 -11.18 8.36 15.26
CA ALA A 44 -10.32 8.97 16.28
C ALA A 44 -8.82 8.62 16.13
N HIS A 45 -8.44 7.67 15.27
CA HIS A 45 -7.07 7.21 15.11
C HIS A 45 -6.54 7.52 13.70
N PRO A 46 -5.69 8.55 13.53
CA PRO A 46 -4.99 8.78 12.27
C PRO A 46 -4.10 7.59 11.90
N LEU A 47 -3.77 7.46 10.61
CA LEU A 47 -2.90 6.40 10.11
C LEU A 47 -1.61 6.99 9.58
N HIS A 48 -0.50 6.40 10.00
CA HIS A 48 0.79 6.55 9.31
C HIS A 48 0.83 5.59 8.13
N VAL A 49 0.91 6.14 6.92
CA VAL A 49 0.86 5.41 5.66
C VAL A 49 2.16 5.60 4.91
N THR A 50 2.73 4.50 4.42
CA THR A 50 3.93 4.52 3.57
C THR A 50 3.63 3.88 2.21
N LEU A 51 3.99 4.57 1.13
CA LEU A 51 3.95 4.05 -0.24
C LEU A 51 5.33 4.16 -0.89
N ARG A 52 5.82 3.05 -1.45
CA ARG A 52 7.15 2.96 -2.05
C ARG A 52 7.06 2.82 -3.57
N THR A 53 7.89 3.58 -4.28
CA THR A 53 7.97 3.51 -5.73
C THR A 53 8.80 2.32 -6.19
N GLY A 54 8.54 1.88 -7.42
CA GLY A 54 9.40 0.93 -8.12
C GLY A 54 10.65 1.61 -8.68
N PRO A 55 11.63 0.82 -9.16
CA PRO A 55 12.92 1.32 -9.65
C PRO A 55 12.81 2.25 -10.87
N ALA A 56 11.67 2.22 -11.57
CA ALA A 56 11.39 3.12 -12.70
C ALA A 56 11.11 4.58 -12.27
N VAL A 57 10.94 4.86 -10.98
CA VAL A 57 10.92 6.23 -10.43
C VAL A 57 12.16 6.39 -9.56
N ARG A 58 13.11 7.18 -10.04
CA ARG A 58 14.42 7.35 -9.37
C ARG A 58 14.35 8.25 -8.14
N CYS A 59 13.62 9.36 -8.21
CA CYS A 59 13.55 10.34 -7.13
C CYS A 59 12.24 11.13 -7.17
N LEU A 60 11.39 10.94 -6.16
CA LEU A 60 10.16 11.71 -5.93
C LEU A 60 10.44 13.15 -5.45
N ARG A 61 11.63 13.42 -4.90
CA ARG A 61 12.07 14.74 -4.44
C ARG A 61 12.62 15.63 -5.54
N SER A 62 12.84 15.09 -6.73
CA SER A 62 13.34 15.88 -7.86
C SER A 62 12.42 17.06 -8.15
N GLU A 63 12.99 18.19 -8.56
CA GLU A 63 12.27 19.44 -8.82
C GLU A 63 11.11 19.26 -9.81
N ARG A 64 11.29 18.35 -10.78
CA ARG A 64 10.27 18.04 -11.78
C ARG A 64 9.10 17.23 -11.22
N VAL A 65 9.32 16.38 -10.20
CA VAL A 65 8.34 15.43 -9.69
C VAL A 65 7.65 15.95 -8.43
N PHE A 66 8.42 16.43 -7.46
CA PHE A 66 7.91 16.80 -6.14
C PHE A 66 6.73 17.78 -6.16
N PRO A 67 6.73 18.86 -6.96
CA PRO A 67 5.59 19.78 -7.03
C PRO A 67 4.30 19.08 -7.48
N THR A 68 4.39 18.09 -8.36
CA THR A 68 3.23 17.34 -8.85
C THR A 68 2.69 16.37 -7.80
N VAL A 69 3.58 15.76 -7.00
CA VAL A 69 3.22 14.91 -5.85
C VAL A 69 2.51 15.75 -4.78
N ARG A 70 3.08 16.91 -4.42
CA ARG A 70 2.48 17.84 -3.45
C ARG A 70 1.08 18.30 -3.88
N ARG A 71 0.91 18.70 -5.14
CA ARG A 71 -0.41 19.05 -5.70
C ARG A 71 -1.38 17.87 -5.66
N ALA A 72 -0.90 16.65 -5.92
CA ALA A 72 -1.72 15.45 -5.86
C ALA A 72 -2.18 15.12 -4.43
N PHE A 73 -1.37 15.37 -3.40
CA PHE A 73 -1.79 15.23 -2.00
C PHE A 73 -2.88 16.23 -1.64
N ALA A 74 -2.68 17.50 -1.97
CA ALA A 74 -3.68 18.55 -1.72
C ALA A 74 -5.02 18.21 -2.39
N ALA A 75 -4.99 17.84 -3.68
CA ALA A 75 -6.19 17.47 -4.43
C ALA A 75 -6.82 16.12 -4.01
N ALA A 76 -6.12 15.31 -3.22
CA ALA A 76 -6.68 14.09 -2.65
C ALA A 76 -7.33 14.33 -1.28
N SER A 77 -6.96 15.40 -0.59
CA SER A 77 -7.52 15.79 0.71
C SER A 77 -8.89 16.44 0.51
N HIS A 78 -9.92 15.94 1.18
CA HIS A 78 -11.29 16.43 1.11
C HIS A 78 -12.06 16.08 2.40
N GLY A 79 -13.34 16.48 2.48
CA GLY A 79 -14.20 16.32 3.67
C GLY A 79 -14.01 14.99 4.42
N GLY A 80 -14.28 13.84 3.78
CA GLY A 80 -14.16 12.54 4.45
C GLY A 80 -12.80 11.82 4.42
N PHE A 81 -11.76 12.41 3.83
CA PHE A 81 -10.40 11.85 3.84
C PHE A 81 -9.37 12.98 3.75
N ARG A 82 -8.53 13.11 4.76
CA ARG A 82 -7.59 14.23 4.89
C ARG A 82 -6.16 13.75 4.99
N VAL A 83 -5.26 14.43 4.27
CA VAL A 83 -3.81 14.29 4.43
C VAL A 83 -3.37 15.38 5.41
N LEU A 84 -3.00 14.99 6.62
CA LEU A 84 -2.64 15.91 7.71
C LEU A 84 -1.17 16.33 7.63
N GLN A 85 -0.30 15.38 7.31
CA GLN A 85 1.14 15.61 7.18
C GLN A 85 1.69 14.69 6.10
N PHE A 86 2.76 15.13 5.42
CA PHE A 86 3.52 14.28 4.52
C PHE A 86 5.02 14.54 4.62
N SER A 87 5.81 13.49 4.39
CA SER A 87 7.24 13.56 4.12
C SER A 87 7.54 12.76 2.85
N VAL A 88 8.25 13.38 1.91
CA VAL A 88 8.63 12.75 0.63
C VAL A 88 10.11 12.44 0.67
N GLN A 89 10.43 11.15 0.52
CA GLN A 89 11.79 10.64 0.32
C GLN A 89 12.00 10.31 -1.16
N ASP A 90 13.20 9.89 -1.54
CA ASP A 90 13.51 9.63 -2.95
C ASP A 90 12.66 8.52 -3.56
N ASP A 91 12.47 7.42 -2.83
CA ASP A 91 11.79 6.22 -3.31
C ASP A 91 10.48 5.92 -2.55
N HIS A 92 10.03 6.77 -1.64
CA HIS A 92 8.77 6.57 -0.93
C HIS A 92 8.19 7.86 -0.34
N VAL A 93 6.91 7.78 0.02
CA VAL A 93 6.17 8.84 0.71
C VAL A 93 5.65 8.32 2.04
N HIS A 94 5.80 9.12 3.08
CA HIS A 94 5.13 8.98 4.37
C HIS A 94 3.99 9.98 4.46
N LEU A 95 2.84 9.51 4.93
CA LEU A 95 1.64 10.33 5.09
C LEU A 95 1.07 10.07 6.49
N ILE A 96 0.57 11.12 7.14
CA ILE A 96 -0.40 10.99 8.21
C ILE A 96 -1.76 11.33 7.61
N VAL A 97 -2.69 10.39 7.67
CA VAL A 97 -4.03 10.55 7.09
C VAL A 97 -5.11 10.26 8.13
N GLU A 98 -6.24 10.92 7.98
CA GLU A 98 -7.46 10.60 8.72
C GLU A 98 -8.65 10.48 7.76
N ALA A 99 -9.69 9.78 8.21
CA ALA A 99 -10.91 9.57 7.44
C ALA A 99 -12.08 9.32 8.38
N ASP A 100 -13.30 9.64 7.93
CA ASP A 100 -14.51 9.50 8.75
C ASP A 100 -14.85 8.03 9.01
N ASP A 101 -14.60 7.15 8.04
CA ASP A 101 -14.88 5.73 8.14
C ASP A 101 -13.93 4.87 7.29
N THR A 102 -14.05 3.54 7.41
CA THR A 102 -13.23 2.57 6.66
C THR A 102 -13.41 2.69 5.14
N ARG A 103 -14.60 3.04 4.67
CA ARG A 103 -14.92 3.19 3.23
C ARG A 103 -14.27 4.45 2.68
N ALA A 104 -14.35 5.56 3.39
CA ALA A 104 -13.71 6.83 3.08
C ALA A 104 -12.19 6.67 3.06
N LEU A 105 -11.60 6.01 4.07
CA LEU A 105 -10.17 5.69 4.10
C LEU A 105 -9.73 4.89 2.86
N ARG A 106 -10.45 3.81 2.55
CA ARG A 106 -10.11 2.94 1.41
C ARG A 106 -10.20 3.69 0.08
N ARG A 107 -11.25 4.50 -0.12
CA ARG A 107 -11.46 5.29 -1.33
C ARG A 107 -10.42 6.41 -1.45
N GLY A 108 -10.17 7.14 -0.36
CA GLY A 108 -9.20 8.21 -0.27
C GLY A 108 -7.79 7.73 -0.59
N LEU A 109 -7.31 6.67 0.08
CA LEU A 109 -5.98 6.10 -0.20
C LEU A 109 -5.84 5.56 -1.62
N ARG A 110 -6.89 4.91 -2.16
CA ARG A 110 -6.88 4.44 -3.55
C ARG A 110 -6.79 5.60 -4.53
N GLY A 111 -7.62 6.63 -4.33
CA GLY A 111 -7.65 7.83 -5.17
C GLY A 111 -6.33 8.60 -5.12
N LEU A 112 -5.78 8.80 -3.91
CA LEU A 112 -4.47 9.41 -3.69
C LEU A 112 -3.37 8.67 -4.45
N ALA A 113 -3.27 7.35 -4.27
CA ALA A 113 -2.24 6.54 -4.92
C ALA A 113 -2.33 6.62 -6.44
N ILE A 114 -3.54 6.58 -7.01
CA ILE A 114 -3.78 6.71 -8.45
C ILE A 114 -3.39 8.11 -8.95
N ARG A 115 -3.81 9.17 -8.23
CA ARG A 115 -3.55 10.56 -8.61
C ARG A 115 -2.06 10.85 -8.63
N VAL A 116 -1.34 10.45 -7.59
CA VAL A 116 0.12 10.58 -7.52
C VAL A 116 0.79 9.80 -8.65
N ALA A 117 0.40 8.54 -8.89
CA ALA A 117 0.99 7.75 -9.97
C ALA A 117 0.79 8.41 -11.35
N ARG A 118 -0.39 8.95 -11.64
CA ARG A 118 -0.68 9.69 -12.88
C ARG A 118 0.13 10.98 -12.98
N ALA A 119 0.24 11.74 -11.88
CA ALA A 119 1.00 12.97 -11.83
C ALA A 119 2.49 12.73 -12.09
N VAL A 120 3.08 11.75 -11.39
CA VAL A 120 4.49 11.34 -11.55
C VAL A 120 4.77 10.87 -12.97
N ASN A 121 3.92 9.99 -13.53
CA ASN A 121 4.09 9.50 -14.89
C ASN A 121 4.03 10.63 -15.92
N ARG A 122 3.09 11.56 -15.79
CA ARG A 122 2.98 12.74 -16.66
C ARG A 122 4.21 13.63 -16.53
N ALA A 123 4.63 13.92 -15.30
CA ALA A 123 5.81 14.74 -15.03
C ALA A 123 7.04 14.16 -15.73
N LEU A 124 7.23 12.84 -15.64
CA LEU A 124 8.37 12.13 -16.21
C LEU A 124 8.20 11.72 -17.68
N GLY A 125 7.09 12.05 -18.34
CA GLY A 125 6.83 11.67 -19.75
C GLY A 125 6.74 10.15 -19.98
N ARG A 126 6.42 9.37 -18.94
CA ARG A 126 6.44 7.90 -18.98
C ARG A 126 5.06 7.30 -18.72
N ARG A 127 4.97 5.98 -18.92
CA ARG A 127 3.80 5.16 -18.58
C ARG A 127 4.18 4.01 -17.64
N GLY A 128 3.18 3.27 -17.18
CA GLY A 128 3.35 2.08 -16.34
C GLY A 128 3.28 2.32 -14.84
N ALA A 129 3.68 1.30 -14.06
CA ALA A 129 3.57 1.31 -12.61
C ALA A 129 4.56 2.30 -11.96
N VAL A 130 4.04 3.08 -11.01
CA VAL A 130 4.84 3.98 -10.15
C VAL A 130 5.13 3.29 -8.81
N TRP A 131 4.11 2.68 -8.20
CA TRP A 131 4.22 1.98 -6.92
C TRP A 131 4.73 0.56 -7.11
N GLN A 132 5.68 0.16 -6.27
CA GLN A 132 6.23 -1.20 -6.27
C GLN A 132 5.25 -2.22 -5.65
N ASP A 133 4.48 -1.76 -4.67
CA ASP A 133 3.58 -2.58 -3.88
C ASP A 133 2.44 -1.76 -3.27
N ARG A 134 1.63 -2.43 -2.45
CA ARG A 134 0.59 -1.89 -1.59
C ARG A 134 1.19 -0.95 -0.55
N TYR A 135 0.36 -0.04 -0.07
CA TYR A 135 0.73 0.80 1.06
C TYR A 135 0.86 -0.02 2.36
N HIS A 136 1.84 0.33 3.18
CA HIS A 136 1.85 0.00 4.60
C HIS A 136 1.01 1.02 5.36
N ALA A 137 0.27 0.59 6.39
CA ALA A 137 -0.53 1.50 7.21
C ALA A 137 -0.52 1.04 8.67
N ARG A 138 -0.28 1.98 9.57
CA ARG A 138 -0.28 1.77 11.01
C ARG A 138 -1.20 2.80 11.68
N PRO A 139 -2.25 2.38 12.40
CA PRO A 139 -3.04 3.27 13.25
C PRO A 139 -2.17 3.88 14.35
N LEU A 140 -2.32 5.18 14.57
CA LEU A 140 -1.67 5.94 15.62
C LEU A 140 -2.65 6.06 16.79
N THR A 141 -2.66 5.05 17.65
CA THR A 141 -3.66 4.90 18.73
C THR A 141 -3.33 5.68 20.00
N THR A 142 -2.19 6.36 20.05
CA THR A 142 -1.78 7.17 21.21
C THR A 142 -1.21 8.52 20.75
N PRO A 143 -1.35 9.59 21.56
CA PRO A 143 -0.74 10.89 21.25
C PRO A 143 0.77 10.80 21.03
N ARG A 144 1.45 9.91 21.77
CA ARG A 144 2.88 9.64 21.58
C ARG A 144 3.19 9.06 20.20
N ALA A 145 2.37 8.13 19.72
CA ALA A 145 2.53 7.58 18.38
C ALA A 145 2.34 8.66 17.30
N VAL A 146 1.37 9.57 17.48
CA VAL A 146 1.18 10.73 16.61
C VAL A 146 2.41 11.64 16.61
N ARG A 147 2.91 12.01 17.79
CA ARG A 147 4.12 12.84 17.92
C ARG A 147 5.33 12.18 17.25
N HIS A 148 5.55 10.89 17.46
CA HIS A 148 6.66 10.16 16.82
C HIS A 148 6.53 10.15 15.29
N ALA A 149 5.31 10.08 14.75
CA ALA A 149 5.09 10.12 13.30
C ALA A 149 5.26 11.53 12.69
N LEU A 150 4.99 12.59 13.47
CA LEU A 150 5.15 13.99 13.03
C LEU A 150 6.60 14.45 12.97
N VAL A 151 7.44 13.96 13.89
CA VAL A 151 8.85 14.34 14.03
C VAL A 151 9.77 13.48 13.13
N TYR A 152 9.20 12.53 12.39
CA TYR A 152 9.89 11.66 11.44
C TYR A 152 10.23 12.38 10.14
#